data_AF-A0A523AU84-F1
#
_entry.id   AF-A0A523AU84-F1
#
_cell.length_a   1.000
_cell.length_b   1.000
_cell.length_c   1.000
_cell.angle_alpha   90.00
_cell.angle_beta   90.00
_cell.angle_gamma   90.00
#
_symmetry.space_group_name_H-M   'P 1'
#
loop_
_entity.id
_entity.type
_entity.pdbx_description
1 polymer ?
#
loop_
_entity_poly.entity_id
_entity_poly.type
_entity_poly.pdbx_seq_one_letter_code
_entity_poly.pdbx_strand_id
1 'polypeptide(L)'
;MVKPMCWFAHDLEPFALKAIFRKRVSLLALLVGSISPDFFTKIFIQFHILPVYQHRHPPIGITHTPFFGLVCALLLYLLLRRLGREGAATASCSFLVGQWSHVLFDMFDSSGCMVLFPLSTSLYSFGIWQYGAQLGFWGDLFVFYHSPALLLESLWLIYVWGKGWRLGTFERFEREILGEEGWAKSLSGAKGKIRRLGDLIWIFCFFYFLGGLRMPGWILFVWLAYSPSPEASELASRSWASSLFHHPLALTLTMLPVFSLVFLTLWRWAGSGYRSPLLSVPLFLLLLLLPFQPSEPVTAVLSNVLVLLGSVAFRWELSRKG
;
A
#
# COMPACT_ATOMS: atom_id res chain seq x y z
N MET A 1 -27.64 -3.13 -0.27
CA MET A 1 -26.63 -2.79 0.76
C MET A 1 -25.29 -2.64 0.06
N VAL A 2 -24.63 -1.48 0.18
CA VAL A 2 -23.33 -1.23 -0.48
C VAL A 2 -22.27 -2.01 0.28
N LYS A 3 -21.54 -2.89 -0.41
CA LYS A 3 -20.49 -3.67 0.21
C LYS A 3 -19.25 -2.77 0.46
N PRO A 4 -18.54 -2.88 1.60
CA PRO A 4 -17.28 -2.16 1.82
C PRO A 4 -16.31 -2.46 0.67
N MET A 5 -15.39 -1.59 0.26
CA MET A 5 -14.52 -1.79 -0.92
C MET A 5 -13.04 -1.97 -0.54
N CYS A 6 -12.31 -2.81 -1.27
CA CYS A 6 -10.88 -3.07 -1.13
C CYS A 6 -10.22 -2.36 -2.27
N TRP A 7 -9.17 -1.59 -2.00
CA TRP A 7 -8.21 -1.16 -3.01
C TRP A 7 -6.93 -0.78 -2.30
N PHE A 8 -6.07 -1.78 -2.13
CA PHE A 8 -4.72 -1.59 -1.62
C PHE A 8 -3.68 -2.03 -2.65
N ALA A 9 -3.93 -1.69 -3.92
CA ALA A 9 -2.90 -1.71 -4.94
C ALA A 9 -1.98 -0.49 -4.74
N HIS A 10 -0.77 -0.52 -5.30
CA HIS A 10 0.19 0.61 -5.36
C HIS A 10 1.04 0.87 -4.10
N ASP A 11 1.05 -0.04 -3.14
CA ASP A 11 1.85 0.11 -1.90
C ASP A 11 3.35 -0.12 -2.13
N LEU A 12 3.74 -0.89 -3.15
CA LEU A 12 5.13 -1.27 -3.42
C LEU A 12 5.87 -0.31 -4.36
N GLU A 13 5.14 0.41 -5.23
CA GLU A 13 5.74 1.35 -6.19
C GLU A 13 6.60 2.43 -5.53
N PRO A 14 6.19 3.08 -4.41
CA PRO A 14 7.02 4.08 -3.74
C PRO A 14 8.39 3.52 -3.31
N PHE A 15 8.43 2.28 -2.86
CA PHE A 15 9.68 1.62 -2.46
C PHE A 15 10.57 1.32 -3.68
N ALA A 16 9.97 0.88 -4.79
CA ALA A 16 10.69 0.65 -6.02
C ALA A 16 11.28 1.96 -6.57
N LEU A 17 10.48 3.02 -6.61
CA LEU A 17 10.89 4.36 -7.02
C LEU A 17 12.02 4.89 -6.11
N LYS A 18 11.95 4.67 -4.79
CA LYS A 18 13.07 5.00 -3.89
C LYS A 18 14.32 4.18 -4.19
N ALA A 19 14.19 2.90 -4.52
CA ALA A 19 15.35 2.07 -4.90
C ALA A 19 15.99 2.55 -6.22
N ILE A 20 15.19 3.04 -7.18
CA ILE A 20 15.64 3.60 -8.46
C ILE A 20 16.31 4.96 -8.26
N PHE A 21 15.60 5.91 -7.66
CA PHE A 21 16.03 7.31 -7.57
C PHE A 21 16.91 7.62 -6.35
N ARG A 22 16.99 6.69 -5.40
CA ARG A 22 17.87 6.75 -4.22
C ARG A 22 17.71 8.07 -3.46
N LYS A 23 18.79 8.84 -3.33
CA LYS A 23 18.85 10.10 -2.55
C LYS A 23 18.09 11.26 -3.19
N ARG A 24 17.65 11.10 -4.44
CA ARG A 24 16.95 12.17 -5.19
C ARG A 24 15.48 12.30 -4.82
N VAL A 25 14.94 11.33 -4.09
CA VAL A 25 13.55 11.30 -3.65
C VAL A 25 13.44 10.99 -2.16
N SER A 26 12.45 11.60 -1.53
CA SER A 26 12.01 11.25 -0.18
C SER A 26 10.97 10.15 -0.28
N LEU A 27 11.23 9.05 0.42
CA LEU A 27 10.33 7.92 0.43
C LEU A 27 9.03 8.27 1.18
N LEU A 28 9.10 9.06 2.25
CA LEU A 28 7.93 9.48 3.01
C LEU A 28 6.99 10.30 2.13
N ALA A 29 7.54 11.26 1.39
CA ALA A 29 6.75 12.04 0.46
C ALA A 29 6.20 11.19 -0.70
N LEU A 30 6.96 10.22 -1.23
CA LEU A 30 6.45 9.26 -2.22
C LEU A 30 5.24 8.48 -1.70
N LEU A 31 5.32 7.93 -0.48
CA LEU A 31 4.20 7.21 0.14
C LEU A 31 2.97 8.09 0.33
N VAL A 32 3.17 9.29 0.90
CA VAL A 32 2.07 10.24 1.12
C VAL A 32 1.45 10.66 -0.21
N GLY A 33 2.26 10.88 -1.24
CA GLY A 33 1.80 11.13 -2.60
C GLY A 33 0.96 9.99 -3.14
N SER A 34 1.47 8.77 -3.09
CA SER A 34 0.79 7.56 -3.59
C SER A 34 -0.55 7.31 -2.88
N ILE A 35 -0.63 7.49 -1.57
CA ILE A 35 -1.86 7.25 -0.80
C ILE A 35 -2.85 8.43 -0.91
N SER A 36 -2.41 9.60 -1.35
CA SER A 36 -3.26 10.80 -1.32
C SER A 36 -4.57 10.69 -2.12
N PRO A 37 -4.63 10.15 -3.36
CA PRO A 37 -5.88 10.08 -4.11
C PRO A 37 -6.96 9.30 -3.37
N ASP A 38 -6.53 8.19 -2.75
CA ASP A 38 -7.34 7.28 -1.96
C ASP A 38 -7.83 7.91 -0.67
N PHE A 39 -6.92 8.55 0.04
CA PHE A 39 -7.23 9.19 1.32
C PHE A 39 -8.36 10.21 1.15
N PHE A 40 -8.35 10.98 0.06
CA PHE A 40 -9.37 11.99 -0.22
C PHE A 40 -10.67 11.44 -0.83
N THR A 41 -10.78 10.14 -1.13
CA THR A 41 -11.95 9.57 -1.81
C THR A 41 -12.48 8.31 -1.13
N LYS A 42 -11.62 7.31 -0.92
CA LYS A 42 -11.98 5.99 -0.42
C LYS A 42 -12.53 6.04 0.99
N ILE A 43 -12.01 6.93 1.85
CA ILE A 43 -12.55 7.16 3.19
C ILE A 43 -14.06 7.49 3.11
N PHE A 44 -14.44 8.42 2.23
CA PHE A 44 -15.83 8.83 2.08
C PHE A 44 -16.72 7.73 1.48
N ILE A 45 -16.18 6.91 0.57
CA ILE A 45 -16.93 5.79 -0.01
C ILE A 45 -17.12 4.67 1.01
N GLN A 46 -16.10 4.37 1.81
CA GLN A 46 -16.17 3.38 2.89
C GLN A 46 -17.16 3.79 3.99
N PHE A 47 -17.26 5.08 4.29
CA PHE A 47 -18.28 5.62 5.19
C PHE A 47 -19.65 5.84 4.51
N HIS A 48 -19.83 5.38 3.27
CA HIS A 48 -21.07 5.51 2.50
C HIS A 48 -21.55 6.97 2.30
N ILE A 49 -20.63 7.93 2.42
CA ILE A 49 -20.89 9.36 2.17
C ILE A 49 -20.99 9.62 0.67
N LEU A 50 -20.17 8.90 -0.12
CA LEU A 50 -20.15 9.00 -1.56
C LEU A 50 -20.47 7.65 -2.22
N PRO A 51 -21.24 7.63 -3.32
CA PRO A 51 -21.44 6.43 -4.11
C PRO A 51 -20.14 6.00 -4.81
N VAL A 52 -19.98 4.68 -4.95
CA VAL A 52 -18.78 4.05 -5.52
C VAL A 52 -18.37 4.64 -6.86
N TYR A 53 -19.32 4.89 -7.77
CA TYR A 53 -19.00 5.39 -9.11
C TYR A 53 -18.38 6.80 -9.09
N GLN A 54 -18.53 7.61 -8.03
CA GLN A 54 -17.94 8.96 -7.99
C GLN A 54 -16.42 8.99 -7.76
N HIS A 55 -15.79 7.86 -7.45
CA HIS A 55 -14.34 7.79 -7.17
C HIS A 55 -13.44 8.16 -8.37
N ARG A 56 -13.88 7.94 -9.62
CA ARG A 56 -13.17 8.37 -10.86
C ARG A 56 -13.82 9.57 -11.55
N HIS A 57 -15.03 9.96 -11.17
CA HIS A 57 -15.80 10.99 -11.87
C HIS A 57 -15.85 12.31 -11.08
N PRO A 58 -15.98 13.47 -11.74
CA PRO A 58 -16.18 14.73 -11.04
C PRO A 58 -17.40 14.69 -10.10
N PRO A 59 -17.37 15.41 -8.97
CA PRO A 59 -16.27 16.30 -8.54
C PRO A 59 -15.11 15.59 -7.83
N ILE A 60 -15.33 14.36 -7.35
CA ILE A 60 -14.41 13.69 -6.41
C ILE A 60 -13.25 13.01 -7.12
N GLY A 61 -13.50 12.42 -8.29
CA GLY A 61 -12.47 11.78 -9.11
C GLY A 61 -11.35 12.70 -9.60
N ILE A 62 -11.46 14.01 -9.38
CA ILE A 62 -10.37 14.96 -9.60
C ILE A 62 -9.12 14.58 -8.77
N THR A 63 -9.28 13.94 -7.61
CA THR A 63 -8.14 13.48 -6.79
C THR A 63 -7.27 12.42 -7.50
N HIS A 64 -7.85 11.67 -8.44
CA HIS A 64 -7.17 10.69 -9.29
C HIS A 64 -6.76 11.30 -10.63
N THR A 65 -6.22 12.53 -10.59
CA THR A 65 -5.70 13.22 -11.78
C THR A 65 -4.27 13.70 -11.56
N PRO A 66 -3.46 13.79 -12.62
CA PRO A 66 -2.12 14.38 -12.53
C PRO A 66 -2.16 15.85 -12.09
N PHE A 67 -3.22 16.58 -12.47
CA PHE A 67 -3.42 17.97 -12.08
C PHE A 67 -3.62 18.14 -10.58
N PHE A 68 -4.41 17.28 -9.93
CA PHE A 68 -4.53 17.29 -8.48
C PHE A 68 -3.18 17.08 -7.80
N GLY A 69 -2.39 16.10 -8.26
CA GLY A 69 -1.03 15.89 -7.80
C GLY A 69 -0.17 17.15 -7.92
N LEU A 70 -0.23 17.83 -9.06
CA LEU A 70 0.51 19.06 -9.32
C LEU A 70 0.12 20.19 -8.35
N VAL A 71 -1.18 20.41 -8.12
CA VAL A 71 -1.68 21.42 -7.19
C VAL A 71 -1.23 21.10 -5.75
N CYS A 72 -1.42 19.86 -5.29
CA CYS A 72 -1.00 19.45 -3.95
C CYS A 72 0.52 19.53 -3.76
N ALA A 73 1.32 19.14 -4.76
CA ALA A 73 2.76 19.26 -4.72
C ALA A 73 3.22 20.73 -4.65
N LEU A 74 2.58 21.62 -5.40
CA LEU A 74 2.87 23.05 -5.34
C LEU A 74 2.52 23.64 -3.96
N LEU A 75 1.36 23.29 -3.40
CA LEU A 75 0.97 23.72 -2.07
C LEU A 75 1.94 23.20 -1.00
N LEU A 76 2.35 21.93 -1.10
CA LEU A 76 3.35 21.35 -0.21
C LEU A 76 4.69 22.08 -0.33
N TYR A 77 5.13 22.41 -1.55
CA TYR A 77 6.35 23.16 -1.79
C TYR A 77 6.32 24.54 -1.14
N LEU A 78 5.26 25.31 -1.39
CA LEU A 78 5.08 26.65 -0.84
C LEU A 78 5.00 26.62 0.69
N LEU A 79 4.30 25.63 1.27
CA LEU A 79 4.23 25.43 2.71
C LEU A 79 5.62 25.14 3.31
N LEU A 80 6.33 24.16 2.78
CA LEU A 80 7.65 23.77 3.29
C LEU A 80 8.68 24.89 3.11
N ARG A 81 8.63 25.64 2.00
CA ARG A 81 9.47 26.83 1.77
C ARG A 81 9.16 27.93 2.77
N ARG A 82 7.88 28.24 3.00
CA ARG A 82 7.45 29.24 4.00
C ARG A 82 7.91 28.89 5.41
N LEU A 83 7.94 27.60 5.73
CA LEU A 83 8.44 27.09 7.00
C LEU A 83 9.97 27.01 7.08
N GLY A 84 10.70 27.45 6.04
CA GLY A 84 12.16 27.44 6.01
C GLY A 84 12.77 26.03 5.97
N ARG A 85 12.05 25.03 5.42
CA ARG A 85 12.51 23.65 5.43
C ARG A 85 13.45 23.35 4.27
N GLU A 86 14.65 22.91 4.60
CA GLU A 86 15.56 22.32 3.62
C GLU A 86 14.93 21.06 2.99
N GLY A 87 15.12 20.88 1.68
CA GLY A 87 14.53 19.75 0.95
C GLY A 87 13.06 19.92 0.55
N ALA A 88 12.46 21.12 0.66
CA ALA A 88 11.10 21.39 0.22
C ALA A 88 10.84 20.97 -1.24
N ALA A 89 11.79 21.24 -2.15
CA ALA A 89 11.71 20.81 -3.55
C ALA A 89 11.70 19.28 -3.68
N THR A 90 12.64 18.60 -3.02
CA THR A 90 12.73 17.14 -3.02
C THR A 90 11.46 16.50 -2.49
N ALA A 91 10.93 16.96 -1.35
CA ALA A 91 9.69 16.46 -0.77
C ALA A 91 8.50 16.65 -1.74
N SER A 92 8.37 17.82 -2.34
CA SER A 92 7.25 18.13 -3.23
C SER A 92 7.30 17.37 -4.55
N CYS A 93 8.48 17.25 -5.16
CA CYS A 93 8.67 16.42 -6.34
C CYS A 93 8.44 14.94 -6.02
N SER A 94 8.86 14.47 -4.85
CA SER A 94 8.64 13.08 -4.42
C SER A 94 7.15 12.79 -4.20
N PHE A 95 6.42 13.72 -3.59
CA PHE A 95 4.96 13.64 -3.48
C PHE A 95 4.31 13.56 -4.86
N LEU A 96 4.71 14.45 -5.78
CA LEU A 96 4.17 14.48 -7.14
C LEU A 96 4.39 13.15 -7.86
N VAL A 97 5.62 12.61 -7.79
CA VAL A 97 5.96 11.32 -8.40
C VAL A 97 5.14 10.18 -7.79
N GLY A 98 4.96 10.18 -6.47
CA GLY A 98 4.13 9.17 -5.79
C GLY A 98 2.67 9.24 -6.25
N GLN A 99 2.09 10.44 -6.29
CA GLN A 99 0.71 10.64 -6.71
C GLN A 99 0.50 10.31 -8.19
N TRP A 100 1.43 10.71 -9.06
CA TRP A 100 1.37 10.33 -10.48
C TRP A 100 1.55 8.84 -10.69
N SER A 101 2.42 8.16 -9.93
CA SER A 101 2.55 6.70 -9.98
C SER A 101 1.20 6.05 -9.75
N HIS A 102 0.52 6.43 -8.68
CA HIS A 102 -0.82 5.93 -8.35
C HIS A 102 -1.82 6.13 -9.50
N VAL A 103 -1.96 7.37 -9.98
CA VAL A 103 -2.93 7.69 -11.05
C VAL A 103 -2.59 6.97 -12.36
N LEU A 104 -1.32 6.87 -12.73
CA LEU A 104 -0.91 6.17 -13.93
C LEU A 104 -1.16 4.66 -13.81
N PHE A 105 -0.99 4.09 -12.61
CA PHE A 105 -1.31 2.70 -12.37
C PHE A 105 -2.82 2.41 -12.38
N ASP A 106 -3.63 3.34 -11.88
CA ASP A 106 -5.08 3.24 -12.01
C ASP A 106 -5.55 3.22 -13.47
N MET A 107 -4.79 3.80 -14.41
CA MET A 107 -5.10 3.67 -15.84
C MET A 107 -5.06 2.22 -16.34
N PHE A 108 -4.42 1.30 -15.62
CA PHE A 108 -4.33 -0.10 -16.04
C PHE A 108 -5.60 -0.89 -15.71
N ASP A 109 -6.46 -0.39 -14.82
CA ASP A 109 -7.78 -0.97 -14.57
C ASP A 109 -8.79 -0.55 -15.66
N SER A 110 -9.93 -1.24 -15.76
CA SER A 110 -10.97 -0.94 -16.76
C SER A 110 -11.81 0.32 -16.50
N SER A 111 -11.65 0.96 -15.34
CA SER A 111 -12.30 2.23 -14.98
C SER A 111 -11.51 3.44 -15.49
N GLY A 112 -10.18 3.36 -15.43
CA GLY A 112 -9.28 4.39 -15.93
C GLY A 112 -9.25 5.66 -15.06
N CYS A 113 -8.61 6.72 -15.58
CA CYS A 113 -8.46 8.00 -14.88
C CYS A 113 -8.58 9.20 -15.82
N MET A 114 -8.97 10.37 -15.28
CA MET A 114 -9.04 11.63 -16.03
C MET A 114 -7.64 12.28 -16.16
N VAL A 115 -6.75 11.64 -16.91
CA VAL A 115 -5.33 12.07 -16.96
C VAL A 115 -5.10 13.41 -17.63
N LEU A 116 -6.05 13.88 -18.47
CA LEU A 116 -5.99 15.18 -19.13
C LEU A 116 -6.79 16.27 -18.41
N PHE A 117 -7.31 16.02 -17.20
CA PHE A 117 -7.94 17.05 -16.40
C PHE A 117 -6.94 18.20 -16.12
N PRO A 118 -7.33 19.49 -16.20
CA PRO A 118 -8.69 20.02 -16.35
C PRO A 118 -9.15 20.24 -17.80
N LEU A 119 -8.34 19.86 -18.80
CA LEU A 119 -8.66 20.07 -20.22
C LEU A 119 -9.74 19.11 -20.71
N SER A 120 -9.83 17.92 -20.11
CA SER A 120 -10.86 16.92 -20.40
C SER A 120 -11.26 16.15 -19.14
N THR A 121 -12.52 15.73 -19.07
CA THR A 121 -13.05 14.83 -18.05
C THR A 121 -13.21 13.39 -18.57
N SER A 122 -12.67 13.08 -19.76
CA SER A 122 -12.66 11.72 -20.30
C SER A 122 -11.78 10.81 -19.44
N LEU A 123 -12.24 9.59 -19.21
CA LEU A 123 -11.47 8.53 -18.55
C LEU A 123 -10.62 7.81 -19.59
N TYR A 124 -9.34 7.65 -19.28
CA TYR A 124 -8.38 6.92 -20.11
C TYR A 124 -7.98 5.65 -19.36
N SER A 125 -8.08 4.51 -20.05
CA SER A 125 -7.82 3.18 -19.51
C SER A 125 -7.08 2.32 -20.55
N PHE A 126 -6.15 1.50 -20.07
CA PHE A 126 -5.52 0.41 -20.82
C PHE A 126 -6.28 -0.91 -20.67
N GLY A 127 -7.19 -1.02 -19.69
CA GLY A 127 -8.05 -2.19 -19.49
C GLY A 127 -7.31 -3.50 -19.27
N ILE A 128 -6.13 -3.45 -18.65
CA ILE A 128 -5.27 -4.61 -18.42
C ILE A 128 -5.88 -5.54 -17.37
N TRP A 129 -6.58 -5.01 -16.38
CA TRP A 129 -7.45 -5.77 -15.48
C TRP A 129 -8.82 -5.14 -15.30
N GLN A 130 -9.76 -5.94 -14.82
CA GLN A 130 -11.11 -5.47 -14.56
C GLN A 130 -11.19 -4.77 -13.21
N TYR A 131 -11.91 -3.66 -13.20
CA TYR A 131 -12.24 -2.89 -12.02
C TYR A 131 -13.50 -3.47 -11.34
N GLY A 132 -13.39 -3.84 -10.06
CA GLY A 132 -14.38 -4.69 -9.37
C GLY A 132 -15.05 -4.09 -8.14
N ALA A 133 -14.84 -2.81 -7.81
CA ALA A 133 -15.30 -2.23 -6.54
C ALA A 133 -16.78 -2.33 -6.23
N GLN A 134 -17.62 -2.35 -7.26
CA GLN A 134 -19.07 -2.56 -7.12
C GLN A 134 -19.40 -3.89 -6.42
N LEU A 135 -18.49 -4.87 -6.47
CA LEU A 135 -18.62 -6.18 -5.84
C LEU A 135 -18.25 -6.16 -4.35
N GLY A 136 -17.78 -5.02 -3.84
CA GLY A 136 -17.26 -4.88 -2.49
C GLY A 136 -15.83 -5.36 -2.33
N PHE A 137 -15.40 -5.51 -1.08
CA PHE A 137 -14.01 -5.55 -0.68
C PHE A 137 -13.39 -6.84 -1.17
N TRP A 138 -14.04 -7.93 -0.84
CA TRP A 138 -13.61 -9.25 -1.22
C TRP A 138 -13.79 -9.52 -2.72
N GLY A 139 -14.83 -8.96 -3.33
CA GLY A 139 -15.09 -9.14 -4.76
C GLY A 139 -14.08 -8.41 -5.63
N ASP A 140 -13.76 -7.16 -5.30
CA ASP A 140 -12.72 -6.39 -5.99
C ASP A 140 -11.34 -7.02 -5.81
N LEU A 141 -11.00 -7.42 -4.58
CA LEU A 141 -9.75 -8.09 -4.28
C LEU A 141 -9.61 -9.43 -5.04
N PHE A 142 -10.71 -10.18 -5.15
CA PHE A 142 -10.75 -11.41 -5.93
C PHE A 142 -10.48 -11.14 -7.41
N VAL A 143 -11.13 -10.14 -8.00
CA VAL A 143 -10.93 -9.76 -9.41
C VAL A 143 -9.49 -9.29 -9.63
N PHE A 144 -8.97 -8.47 -8.72
CA PHE A 144 -7.61 -7.95 -8.78
C PHE A 144 -6.56 -9.08 -8.77
N TYR A 145 -6.64 -10.01 -7.82
CA TYR A 145 -5.67 -11.10 -7.70
C TYR A 145 -5.85 -12.25 -8.71
N HIS A 146 -6.92 -12.25 -9.51
CA HIS A 146 -7.08 -13.12 -10.68
C HIS A 146 -6.76 -12.40 -12.00
N SER A 147 -6.02 -11.29 -11.92
CA SER A 147 -5.67 -10.45 -13.07
C SER A 147 -4.17 -10.24 -13.23
N PRO A 148 -3.70 -9.63 -14.33
CA PRO A 148 -2.29 -9.26 -14.50
C PRO A 148 -1.79 -8.30 -13.41
N ALA A 149 -2.68 -7.67 -12.66
CA ALA A 149 -2.29 -6.85 -11.51
C ALA A 149 -1.47 -7.67 -10.49
N LEU A 150 -1.83 -8.94 -10.26
CA LEU A 150 -1.04 -9.84 -9.41
C LEU A 150 0.39 -10.03 -9.92
N LEU A 151 0.56 -10.19 -11.23
CA LEU A 151 1.88 -10.32 -11.84
C LEU A 151 2.69 -9.03 -11.64
N LEU A 152 2.07 -7.87 -11.87
CA LEU A 152 2.72 -6.57 -11.73
C LEU A 152 3.12 -6.27 -10.29
N GLU A 153 2.24 -6.54 -9.31
CA GLU A 153 2.58 -6.47 -7.89
C GLU A 153 3.72 -7.43 -7.53
N SER A 154 3.72 -8.64 -8.10
CA SER A 154 4.78 -9.63 -7.84
C SER A 154 6.12 -9.14 -8.38
N LEU A 155 6.13 -8.51 -9.56
CA LEU A 155 7.33 -7.90 -10.14
C LEU A 155 7.84 -6.76 -9.27
N TRP A 156 6.96 -5.90 -8.75
CA TRP A 156 7.36 -4.88 -7.80
C TRP A 156 7.90 -5.48 -6.52
N LEU A 157 7.26 -6.51 -5.97
CA LEU A 157 7.72 -7.19 -4.77
C LEU A 157 9.12 -7.79 -4.99
N ILE A 158 9.35 -8.48 -6.11
CA ILE A 158 10.65 -9.04 -6.47
C ILE A 158 11.68 -7.93 -6.64
N TYR A 159 11.31 -6.82 -7.29
CA TYR A 159 12.21 -5.68 -7.51
C TYR A 159 12.61 -5.01 -6.19
N VAL A 160 11.60 -4.67 -5.37
CA VAL A 160 11.76 -4.08 -4.04
C VAL A 160 12.54 -5.03 -3.15
N TRP A 161 12.34 -6.34 -3.25
CA TRP A 161 13.18 -7.28 -2.52
C TRP A 161 14.62 -7.27 -3.04
N GLY A 162 14.83 -7.49 -4.33
CA GLY A 162 16.15 -7.63 -4.93
C GLY A 162 17.03 -6.38 -4.77
N LYS A 163 16.41 -5.19 -4.81
CA LYS A 163 17.13 -3.90 -4.70
C LYS A 163 16.95 -3.22 -3.34
N GLY A 164 15.79 -3.35 -2.74
CA GLY A 164 15.38 -2.70 -1.49
C GLY A 164 15.54 -3.56 -0.24
N TRP A 165 15.94 -4.84 -0.30
CA TRP A 165 16.23 -5.63 0.91
C TRP A 165 17.23 -4.96 1.86
N ARG A 166 18.09 -4.09 1.31
CA ARG A 166 19.06 -3.30 2.09
C ARG A 166 18.41 -2.22 2.97
N LEU A 167 17.16 -1.86 2.72
CA LEU A 167 16.33 -0.99 3.56
C LEU A 167 15.73 -1.74 4.76
N GLY A 168 15.88 -3.07 4.83
CA GLY A 168 15.28 -3.92 5.86
C GLY A 168 16.00 -3.94 7.20
N THR A 169 17.17 -3.30 7.36
CA THR A 169 17.81 -3.16 8.68
C THR A 169 17.50 -1.78 9.27
N PHE A 170 17.14 -1.75 10.55
CA PHE A 170 16.78 -0.52 11.27
C PHE A 170 17.87 0.56 11.15
N GLU A 171 19.14 0.20 11.31
CA GLU A 171 20.27 1.12 11.23
C GLU A 171 20.44 1.74 9.83
N ARG A 172 20.20 0.95 8.76
CA ARG A 172 20.20 1.50 7.40
C ARG A 172 18.97 2.32 7.13
N PHE A 173 17.81 1.89 7.58
CA PHE A 173 16.58 2.64 7.44
C PHE A 173 16.73 4.02 8.10
N GLU A 174 17.21 4.08 9.34
CA GLU A 174 17.47 5.32 10.06
C GLU A 174 18.52 6.20 9.36
N ARG A 175 19.63 5.60 8.91
CA ARG A 175 20.70 6.37 8.26
C ARG A 175 20.35 6.83 6.83
N GLU A 176 19.75 5.96 6.03
CA GLU A 176 19.59 6.15 4.58
C GLU A 176 18.21 6.71 4.23
N ILE A 177 17.16 6.40 4.98
CA ILE A 177 15.83 6.99 4.75
C ILE A 177 15.69 8.24 5.61
N LEU A 178 15.83 8.11 6.92
CA LEU A 178 15.57 9.24 7.82
C LEU A 178 16.71 10.25 7.83
N GLY A 179 17.95 9.79 7.67
CA GLY A 179 19.13 10.64 7.50
C GLY A 179 19.03 11.56 6.30
N GLU A 180 18.41 11.10 5.21
CA GLU A 180 18.29 11.82 3.95
C GLU A 180 17.01 12.68 3.88
N GLU A 181 16.03 12.42 4.75
CA GLU A 181 14.78 13.18 4.85
C GLU A 181 14.89 14.36 5.83
N GLY A 182 15.82 15.28 5.55
CA GLY A 182 16.06 16.48 6.37
C GLY A 182 14.80 17.29 6.67
N TRP A 183 13.85 17.34 5.74
CA TRP A 183 12.55 17.98 5.94
C TRP A 183 11.68 17.23 6.98
N ALA A 184 11.66 15.90 6.99
CA ALA A 184 10.91 15.09 7.94
C ALA A 184 11.52 15.19 9.35
N LYS A 185 12.85 15.18 9.45
CA LYS A 185 13.57 15.49 10.69
C LYS A 185 13.23 16.89 11.21
N SER A 186 13.13 17.88 10.32
CA SER A 186 12.77 19.25 10.70
C SER A 186 11.33 19.39 11.23
N LEU A 187 10.41 18.53 10.79
CA LEU A 187 9.05 18.42 11.35
C LEU A 187 9.07 17.84 12.77
N SER A 188 9.96 16.90 13.06
CA SER A 188 10.13 16.32 14.41
C SER A 188 10.74 17.30 15.43
N GLY A 189 11.51 18.30 14.96
CA GLY A 189 12.13 19.33 15.80
C GLY A 189 11.19 20.45 16.26
N ALA A 190 10.01 20.60 15.64
CA ALA A 190 9.03 21.60 16.06
C ALA A 190 8.27 21.13 17.31
N LYS A 191 8.78 21.48 18.50
CA LYS A 191 8.12 21.28 19.81
C LYS A 191 7.69 19.84 20.12
N GLY A 192 8.62 18.89 20.06
CA GLY A 192 8.65 17.72 20.97
C GLY A 192 7.48 16.72 20.97
N LYS A 193 6.53 16.79 20.03
CA LYS A 193 5.35 15.90 20.03
C LYS A 193 5.37 14.77 19.00
N ILE A 194 6.14 14.85 17.91
CA ILE A 194 6.45 13.68 17.07
C ILE A 194 7.69 13.02 17.66
N ARG A 195 7.50 12.41 18.83
CA ARG A 195 8.61 12.09 19.72
C ARG A 195 9.29 10.75 19.46
N ARG A 196 8.89 9.97 18.45
CA ARG A 196 9.70 8.82 18.04
C ARG A 196 9.72 8.71 16.53
N LEU A 197 10.90 8.94 15.99
CA LEU A 197 11.38 8.43 14.71
C LEU A 197 10.94 6.96 14.49
N GLY A 198 10.89 6.19 15.58
CA GLY A 198 10.29 4.86 15.64
C GLY A 198 8.85 4.77 15.11
N ASP A 199 7.98 5.76 15.32
CA ASP A 199 6.58 5.72 14.83
C ASP A 199 6.52 5.87 13.30
N LEU A 200 7.42 6.65 12.69
CA LEU A 200 7.58 6.73 11.23
C LEU A 200 8.21 5.45 10.68
N ILE A 201 9.22 4.90 11.36
CA ILE A 201 9.81 3.59 11.04
C ILE A 201 8.73 2.50 11.13
N TRP A 202 7.82 2.59 12.09
CA TRP A 202 6.67 1.70 12.22
C TRP A 202 5.73 1.79 11.04
N ILE A 203 5.32 2.99 10.63
CA ILE A 203 4.50 3.19 9.43
C ILE A 203 5.21 2.62 8.20
N PHE A 204 6.52 2.81 8.11
CA PHE A 204 7.33 2.32 7.01
C PHE A 204 7.50 0.80 6.94
N CYS A 205 7.89 0.19 8.06
CA CYS A 205 7.96 -1.25 8.19
C CYS A 205 6.57 -1.87 8.08
N PHE A 206 5.53 -1.19 8.55
CA PHE A 206 4.15 -1.58 8.34
C PHE A 206 3.84 -1.61 6.85
N PHE A 207 4.00 -0.54 6.08
CA PHE A 207 3.71 -0.59 4.63
C PHE A 207 4.61 -1.57 3.86
N TYR A 208 5.89 -1.70 4.22
CA TYR A 208 6.84 -2.60 3.55
C TYR A 208 6.57 -4.08 3.86
N PHE A 209 6.47 -4.45 5.14
CA PHE A 209 6.23 -5.83 5.57
C PHE A 209 4.78 -6.22 5.45
N LEU A 210 3.82 -5.34 5.77
CA LEU A 210 2.42 -5.57 5.47
C LEU A 210 2.28 -5.69 3.96
N GLY A 211 2.74 -4.77 3.12
CA GLY A 211 2.66 -4.93 1.65
C GLY A 211 3.18 -6.28 1.15
N GLY A 212 4.38 -6.69 1.60
CA GLY A 212 4.99 -7.98 1.21
C GLY A 212 4.34 -9.24 1.79
N LEU A 213 3.79 -9.20 3.01
CA LEU A 213 3.14 -10.35 3.67
C LEU A 213 1.64 -10.44 3.37
N ARG A 214 1.02 -9.28 3.21
CA ARG A 214 -0.41 -9.09 2.96
C ARG A 214 -0.75 -9.59 1.57
N MET A 215 0.13 -9.41 0.58
CA MET A 215 -0.10 -9.93 -0.77
C MET A 215 -0.29 -11.47 -0.76
N PRO A 216 0.64 -12.30 -0.24
CA PRO A 216 0.39 -13.73 -0.05
C PRO A 216 -0.82 -14.05 0.81
N GLY A 217 -1.03 -13.30 1.90
CA GLY A 217 -2.18 -13.52 2.80
C GLY A 217 -3.51 -13.31 2.09
N TRP A 218 -3.65 -12.24 1.32
CA TRP A 218 -4.84 -11.97 0.51
C TRP A 218 -5.02 -13.00 -0.58
N ILE A 219 -3.96 -13.37 -1.30
CA ILE A 219 -4.01 -14.42 -2.32
C ILE A 219 -4.52 -15.72 -1.69
N LEU A 220 -3.92 -16.14 -0.58
CA LEU A 220 -4.34 -17.36 0.12
C LEU A 220 -5.81 -17.28 0.56
N PHE A 221 -6.24 -16.15 1.12
CA PHE A 221 -7.62 -15.96 1.56
C PHE A 221 -8.61 -16.00 0.37
N VAL A 222 -8.33 -15.23 -0.67
CA VAL A 222 -9.15 -15.13 -1.89
C VAL A 222 -9.33 -16.51 -2.54
N TRP A 223 -8.31 -17.37 -2.44
CA TRP A 223 -8.31 -18.68 -3.07
C TRP A 223 -8.84 -19.81 -2.19
N LEU A 224 -8.54 -19.80 -0.89
CA LEU A 224 -8.90 -20.89 0.02
C LEU A 224 -10.19 -20.65 0.80
N ALA A 225 -10.54 -19.38 1.04
CA ALA A 225 -11.61 -19.02 1.97
C ALA A 225 -12.74 -18.21 1.31
N TYR A 226 -12.44 -17.39 0.31
CA TYR A 226 -13.46 -16.59 -0.36
C TYR A 226 -14.23 -17.41 -1.40
N SER A 227 -15.54 -17.51 -1.23
CA SER A 227 -16.46 -18.04 -2.25
C SER A 227 -16.97 -16.87 -3.10
N PRO A 228 -16.45 -16.69 -4.34
CA PRO A 228 -16.85 -15.57 -5.18
C PRO A 228 -18.32 -15.67 -5.61
N SER A 229 -18.98 -14.52 -5.76
CA SER A 229 -20.27 -14.48 -6.44
C SER A 229 -20.12 -14.82 -7.93
N PRO A 230 -21.18 -15.27 -8.62
CA PRO A 230 -21.13 -15.48 -10.06
C PRO A 230 -20.63 -14.26 -10.83
N GLU A 231 -21.06 -13.07 -10.42
CA GLU A 231 -20.59 -11.79 -10.98
C GLU A 231 -19.08 -11.57 -10.80
N ALA A 232 -18.52 -11.91 -9.64
CA ALA A 232 -17.08 -11.78 -9.39
C ALA A 232 -16.26 -12.78 -10.22
N SER A 233 -16.75 -14.02 -10.34
CA SER A 233 -16.13 -15.04 -11.19
C SER A 233 -16.19 -14.66 -12.68
N GLU A 234 -17.31 -14.13 -13.15
CA GLU A 234 -17.45 -13.65 -14.52
C GLU A 234 -16.53 -12.45 -14.78
N LEU A 235 -16.44 -11.51 -13.85
CA LEU A 235 -15.58 -10.34 -14.03
C LEU A 235 -14.09 -10.74 -14.01
N ALA A 236 -13.70 -11.67 -13.15
CA ALA A 236 -12.35 -12.22 -13.12
C ALA A 236 -12.01 -12.98 -14.41
N SER A 237 -12.93 -13.77 -14.98
CA SER A 237 -12.66 -14.54 -16.20
C SER A 237 -12.43 -13.68 -17.44
N ARG A 238 -12.94 -12.44 -17.44
CA ARG A 238 -12.68 -11.44 -18.51
C ARG A 238 -11.23 -10.94 -18.54
N SER A 239 -10.46 -11.18 -17.48
CA SER A 239 -9.01 -10.98 -17.51
C SER A 239 -8.36 -12.01 -18.43
N TRP A 240 -7.51 -11.57 -19.36
CA TRP A 240 -6.75 -12.48 -20.23
C TRP A 240 -5.83 -13.44 -19.44
N ALA A 241 -5.44 -13.05 -18.22
CA ALA A 241 -4.60 -13.85 -17.35
C ALA A 241 -5.39 -14.78 -16.41
N SER A 242 -6.72 -14.76 -16.43
CA SER A 242 -7.56 -15.59 -15.54
C SER A 242 -7.20 -17.09 -15.63
N SER A 243 -6.89 -17.57 -16.82
CA SER A 243 -6.45 -18.95 -17.08
C SER A 243 -5.14 -19.34 -16.36
N LEU A 244 -4.20 -18.40 -16.17
CA LEU A 244 -2.96 -18.61 -15.42
C LEU A 244 -3.22 -18.78 -13.93
N PHE A 245 -4.30 -18.18 -13.45
CA PHE A 245 -4.74 -18.13 -12.06
C PHE A 245 -5.93 -19.07 -11.79
N HIS A 246 -6.08 -20.14 -12.57
CA HIS A 246 -6.96 -21.26 -12.20
C HIS A 246 -6.18 -22.53 -11.84
N HIS A 247 -4.84 -22.52 -11.99
CA HIS A 247 -4.01 -23.70 -11.76
C HIS A 247 -3.32 -23.65 -10.38
N PRO A 248 -3.59 -24.60 -9.45
CA PRO A 248 -2.97 -24.66 -8.12
C PRO A 248 -1.43 -24.71 -8.16
N LEU A 249 -0.87 -25.22 -9.25
CA LEU A 249 0.58 -25.26 -9.49
C LEU A 249 1.17 -23.86 -9.73
N ALA A 250 0.47 -22.99 -10.46
CA ALA A 250 0.91 -21.62 -10.72
C ALA A 250 0.87 -20.78 -9.43
N LEU A 251 -0.13 -21.03 -8.57
CA LEU A 251 -0.23 -20.47 -7.24
C LEU A 251 0.94 -20.92 -6.35
N THR A 252 1.23 -22.21 -6.32
CA THR A 252 2.36 -22.76 -5.57
C THR A 252 3.68 -22.14 -6.05
N LEU A 253 3.89 -22.04 -7.37
CA LEU A 253 5.12 -21.49 -7.95
C LEU A 253 5.27 -19.97 -7.75
N THR A 254 4.18 -19.22 -7.65
CA THR A 254 4.22 -17.78 -7.35
C THR A 254 4.35 -17.50 -5.85
N MET A 255 3.79 -18.36 -4.99
CA MET A 255 3.84 -18.21 -3.54
C MET A 255 5.12 -18.77 -2.92
N LEU A 256 5.72 -19.82 -3.48
CA LEU A 256 6.93 -20.45 -2.93
C LEU A 256 8.10 -19.47 -2.77
N PRO A 257 8.41 -18.59 -3.75
CA PRO A 257 9.43 -17.57 -3.60
C PRO A 257 9.07 -16.60 -2.48
N VAL A 258 7.81 -16.17 -2.40
CA VAL A 258 7.38 -15.17 -1.41
C VAL A 258 7.44 -15.73 0.01
N PHE A 259 6.93 -16.95 0.24
CA PHE A 259 7.05 -17.62 1.55
C PHE A 259 8.50 -17.89 1.93
N SER A 260 9.33 -18.31 0.97
CA SER A 260 10.78 -18.51 1.20
C SER A 260 11.47 -17.20 1.56
N LEU A 261 11.11 -16.09 0.91
CA LEU A 261 11.64 -14.76 1.16
C LEU A 261 11.23 -14.25 2.55
N VAL A 262 9.94 -14.35 2.88
CA VAL A 262 9.39 -14.03 4.19
C VAL A 262 10.09 -14.82 5.29
N PHE A 263 10.21 -16.13 5.11
CA PHE A 263 10.89 -17.01 6.05
C PHE A 263 12.37 -16.62 6.22
N LEU A 264 13.09 -16.37 5.13
CA LEU A 264 14.51 -15.96 5.17
C LEU A 264 14.72 -14.61 5.86
N THR A 265 13.79 -13.67 5.72
CA THR A 265 13.88 -12.37 6.38
C THR A 265 13.52 -12.45 7.85
N LEU A 266 12.48 -13.22 8.21
CA LEU A 266 12.18 -13.51 9.61
C LEU A 266 13.35 -14.25 10.28
N TRP A 267 13.96 -15.21 9.58
CA TRP A 267 15.13 -15.97 10.04
C TRP A 267 16.36 -15.10 10.26
N ARG A 268 16.73 -14.26 9.28
CA ARG A 268 17.87 -13.34 9.40
C ARG A 268 17.64 -12.27 10.47
N TRP A 269 16.41 -11.81 10.61
CA TRP A 269 16.07 -10.84 11.64
C TRP A 269 16.12 -11.47 13.05
N ALA A 270 15.62 -12.70 13.21
CA ALA A 270 15.80 -13.47 14.45
C ALA A 270 17.29 -13.71 14.79
N GLY A 271 18.15 -13.90 13.77
CA GLY A 271 19.60 -14.06 13.94
C GLY A 271 20.37 -12.77 14.28
N SER A 272 19.76 -11.58 14.16
CA SER A 272 20.42 -10.29 14.41
C SER A 272 20.53 -9.90 15.90
N GLY A 273 20.17 -10.79 16.82
CA GLY A 273 20.22 -10.54 18.27
C GLY A 273 19.00 -9.80 18.85
N TYR A 274 18.05 -9.40 18.01
CA TYR A 274 16.76 -8.84 18.44
C TYR A 274 15.85 -9.96 18.96
N ARG A 275 15.84 -10.19 20.28
CA ARG A 275 15.10 -11.31 20.94
C ARG A 275 13.57 -11.21 20.97
N SER A 276 12.92 -10.14 20.49
CA SER A 276 11.49 -9.90 20.78
C SER A 276 10.42 -10.31 19.75
N PRO A 277 10.68 -10.85 18.55
CA PRO A 277 9.58 -11.16 17.64
C PRO A 277 9.04 -12.58 17.77
N LEU A 278 9.67 -13.45 18.57
CA LEU A 278 9.24 -14.84 18.72
C LEU A 278 7.83 -14.99 19.31
N LEU A 279 7.27 -13.95 19.95
CA LEU A 279 5.87 -13.92 20.39
C LEU A 279 4.95 -13.20 19.39
N SER A 280 5.44 -12.22 18.63
CA SER A 280 4.62 -11.49 17.66
C SER A 280 4.48 -12.22 16.33
N VAL A 281 5.45 -13.03 15.90
CA VAL A 281 5.40 -13.78 14.63
C VAL A 281 4.38 -14.93 14.68
N PRO A 282 4.34 -15.79 15.72
CA PRO A 282 3.28 -16.79 15.84
C PRO A 282 1.90 -16.16 16.02
N LEU A 283 1.79 -15.06 16.76
CA LEU A 283 0.53 -14.33 16.91
C LEU A 283 0.08 -13.71 15.58
N PHE A 284 0.99 -13.14 14.79
CA PHE A 284 0.72 -12.58 13.47
C PHE A 284 0.36 -13.66 12.46
N LEU A 285 1.03 -14.82 12.48
CA LEU A 285 0.67 -15.99 11.69
C LEU A 285 -0.67 -16.59 12.13
N LEU A 286 -0.97 -16.63 13.44
CA LEU A 286 -2.30 -17.01 13.94
C LEU A 286 -3.37 -16.05 13.44
N LEU A 287 -3.09 -14.74 13.46
CA LEU A 287 -4.00 -13.69 12.98
C LEU A 287 -4.24 -13.76 11.47
N LEU A 288 -3.28 -14.24 10.69
CA LEU A 288 -3.43 -14.52 9.25
C LEU A 288 -4.21 -15.82 8.96
N LEU A 289 -4.29 -16.74 9.93
CA LEU A 289 -4.93 -18.06 9.80
C LEU A 289 -6.33 -18.13 10.42
N LEU A 290 -6.79 -17.11 11.14
CA LEU A 290 -8.15 -17.09 11.69
C LEU A 290 -9.18 -16.96 10.56
N PRO A 291 -10.21 -17.82 10.51
CA PRO A 291 -11.24 -17.75 9.49
C PRO A 291 -12.09 -16.50 9.71
N PHE A 292 -11.82 -15.44 8.94
CA PHE A 292 -12.61 -14.23 8.94
C PHE A 292 -13.93 -14.47 8.21
N GLN A 293 -15.05 -14.44 8.93
CA GLN A 293 -16.35 -14.39 8.28
C GLN A 293 -16.59 -13.00 7.67
N PRO A 294 -16.88 -12.91 6.36
CA PRO A 294 -16.83 -11.68 5.58
C PRO A 294 -18.04 -10.75 5.73
N SER A 295 -18.97 -11.05 6.65
CA SER A 295 -20.29 -10.40 6.71
C SER A 295 -20.39 -9.16 7.62
N GLU A 296 -19.39 -8.86 8.44
CA GLU A 296 -19.52 -7.81 9.48
C GLU A 296 -18.47 -6.69 9.31
N PRO A 297 -18.85 -5.41 9.32
CA PRO A 297 -17.91 -4.27 9.44
C PRO A 297 -16.97 -4.42 10.65
N VAL A 298 -17.43 -5.14 11.66
CA VAL A 298 -16.71 -5.47 12.90
C VAL A 298 -15.44 -6.28 12.63
N THR A 299 -15.36 -7.12 11.60
CA THR A 299 -14.15 -7.92 11.33
C THR A 299 -13.02 -7.10 10.69
N ALA A 300 -13.33 -6.12 9.85
CA ALA A 300 -12.33 -5.17 9.35
C ALA A 300 -11.86 -4.21 10.47
N VAL A 301 -12.76 -3.83 11.36
CA VAL A 301 -12.41 -3.08 12.58
C VAL A 301 -11.56 -3.94 13.51
N LEU A 302 -11.87 -5.22 13.71
CA LEU A 302 -11.12 -6.15 14.54
C LEU A 302 -9.73 -6.47 13.97
N SER A 303 -9.57 -6.65 12.66
CA SER A 303 -8.24 -6.83 12.07
C SER A 303 -7.37 -5.59 12.31
N ASN A 304 -7.95 -4.39 12.14
CA ASN A 304 -7.28 -3.13 12.41
C ASN A 304 -6.99 -2.93 13.91
N VAL A 305 -7.91 -3.34 14.79
CA VAL A 305 -7.74 -3.28 16.26
C VAL A 305 -6.71 -4.29 16.74
N LEU A 306 -6.66 -5.51 16.20
CA LEU A 306 -5.68 -6.53 16.57
C LEU A 306 -4.28 -6.17 16.06
N VAL A 307 -4.20 -5.57 14.88
CA VAL A 307 -2.97 -4.93 14.37
C VAL A 307 -2.54 -3.77 15.26
N LEU A 308 -3.48 -2.93 15.70
CA LEU A 308 -3.22 -1.82 16.64
C LEU A 308 -2.73 -2.36 18.00
N LEU A 309 -3.35 -3.42 18.53
CA LEU A 309 -2.96 -4.07 19.78
C LEU A 309 -1.59 -4.75 19.68
N GLY A 310 -1.29 -5.42 18.56
CA GLY A 310 0.06 -5.92 18.27
C GLY A 310 1.09 -4.79 18.21
N SER A 311 0.72 -3.64 17.66
CA SER A 311 1.55 -2.43 17.62
C SER A 311 1.78 -1.82 19.01
N VAL A 312 0.74 -1.80 19.86
CA VAL A 312 0.82 -1.33 21.26
C VAL A 312 1.67 -2.27 22.11
N ALA A 313 1.50 -3.59 21.97
CA ALA A 313 2.29 -4.58 22.69
C ALA A 313 3.78 -4.52 22.31
N PHE A 314 4.09 -4.33 21.03
CA PHE A 314 5.46 -4.13 20.57
C PHE A 314 6.06 -2.81 21.10
N ARG A 315 5.28 -1.73 21.10
CA ARG A 315 5.69 -0.43 21.65
C ARG A 315 6.00 -0.51 23.14
N TRP A 316 5.19 -1.26 23.90
CA TRP A 316 5.42 -1.53 25.32
C TRP A 316 6.73 -2.29 25.54
N GLU A 317 7.00 -3.32 24.74
CA GLU A 317 8.23 -4.10 24.81
C GLU A 317 9.49 -3.28 24.46
N LEU A 318 9.42 -2.41 23.44
CA LEU A 318 10.52 -1.48 23.15
C LEU A 318 10.75 -0.46 24.28
N SER A 319 9.68 0.00 24.92
CA SER A 319 9.80 0.95 26.04
C SER A 319 10.44 0.37 27.30
N ARG A 320 10.51 -0.96 27.41
CA ARG A 320 11.22 -1.65 28.50
C ARG A 320 12.72 -1.83 28.27
N LYS A 321 13.21 -1.57 27.04
CA LYS A 321 14.61 -1.80 26.64
C LYS A 321 15.42 -0.51 26.45
N GLY A 322 14.84 0.63 26.81
CA GLY A 322 15.50 1.95 26.87
C GLY A 322 15.27 2.59 28.23
#